data_AF-A0AAD6NKJ8-F1
#
_entry.id   AF-A0AAD6NKJ8-F1
#
_cell.length_a   1.000
_cell.length_b   1.000
_cell.length_c   1.000
_cell.angle_alpha   90.00
_cell.angle_beta   90.00
_cell.angle_gamma   90.00
#
_symmetry.space_group_name_H-M   'P 1'
#
loop_
_entity.id
_entity.type
_entity.pdbx_description
1 polymer ?
#
loop_
_entity_poly.entity_id
_entity_poly.type
_entity_poly.pdbx_seq_one_letter_code
_entity_poly.pdbx_strand_id
1 'polypeptide(L)'
;MASTGVPELCGDGTALDLHCLDHDTSKTILGIDVALDGDGGNISALYKLLNDTVITLLTACDEVLLPSAPEHSRPSAPPAACEKATTAYHQLFHLLVTLTASTPTIRTAALSAIAAFRDDQETRKKDTTADLGHLLIQLALVNATADKHSDDATFHRDIPWETSRGLAGPFLQEALIRNAKWVVLHDSSLEFMESGESARRQHVTFQHSLPFLRLLMLQCYFTRPVVEKYTRIKIERELGFPTDDAAETLLCEVAKIYNVDSWRGVFEYVRYEKGAQWDGRQTCQVLKESIVESGRRGYHVSTRRRRRNKAKVAQEPFEFSSSLYSYLQR
;
A
#
# COMPACT_ATOMS: atom_id res chain seq x y z
N MET A 1 -67.80 -11.90 -25.06
CA MET A 1 -68.21 -12.83 -23.98
C MET A 1 -67.12 -12.74 -22.93
N ALA A 2 -67.22 -11.88 -21.91
CA ALA A 2 -68.02 -12.08 -20.68
C ALA A 2 -67.61 -13.39 -19.99
N SER A 3 -67.24 -13.49 -18.71
CA SER A 3 -67.29 -12.58 -17.56
C SER A 3 -66.72 -13.37 -16.36
N THR A 4 -66.10 -12.69 -15.39
CA THR A 4 -66.11 -12.95 -13.92
C THR A 4 -65.54 -14.28 -13.37
N GLY A 5 -64.81 -14.31 -12.25
CA GLY A 5 -64.59 -13.29 -11.24
C GLY A 5 -63.73 -13.81 -10.07
N VAL A 6 -63.18 -12.83 -9.35
CA VAL A 6 -62.75 -12.85 -7.93
C VAL A 6 -63.98 -12.33 -7.15
N PRO A 7 -64.36 -12.81 -5.93
CA PRO A 7 -63.72 -12.49 -4.63
C PRO A 7 -63.85 -13.64 -3.58
N GLU A 8 -63.46 -13.63 -2.29
CA GLU A 8 -63.24 -12.64 -1.22
C GLU A 8 -62.64 -13.44 -0.02
N LEU A 9 -61.49 -13.10 0.56
CA LEU A 9 -61.26 -12.41 1.86
C LEU A 9 -62.19 -12.74 3.06
N CYS A 10 -61.60 -13.32 4.12
CA CYS A 10 -61.76 -13.01 5.57
C CYS A 10 -60.78 -13.92 6.35
N GLY A 11 -59.76 -13.43 7.05
CA GLY A 11 -59.77 -12.84 8.41
C GLY A 11 -58.92 -13.79 9.29
N ASP A 12 -58.03 -13.44 10.21
CA ASP A 12 -57.70 -12.27 11.03
C ASP A 12 -56.15 -12.29 11.21
N GLY A 13 -55.40 -11.21 11.41
CA GLY A 13 -55.63 -10.10 12.32
C GLY A 13 -54.73 -10.26 13.56
N THR A 14 -53.44 -9.92 13.45
CA THR A 14 -52.64 -9.50 14.61
C THR A 14 -51.68 -8.38 14.22
N ALA A 15 -51.77 -7.32 15.01
CA ALA A 15 -51.14 -6.03 14.82
C ALA A 15 -49.61 -6.08 14.95
N LEU A 16 -48.96 -5.28 14.12
CA LEU A 16 -47.58 -4.82 14.28
C LEU A 16 -47.49 -3.98 15.56
N ASP A 17 -47.01 -4.59 16.64
CA ASP A 17 -46.48 -3.85 17.78
C ASP A 17 -44.99 -3.54 17.50
N LEU A 18 -44.77 -2.34 16.98
CA LEU A 18 -43.49 -1.64 17.12
C LEU A 18 -43.36 -1.24 18.60
N HIS A 19 -42.63 -2.02 19.40
CA HIS A 19 -41.81 -1.49 20.50
C HIS A 19 -40.98 -2.59 21.15
N CYS A 20 -39.72 -2.25 21.45
CA CYS A 20 -38.79 -2.98 22.30
C CYS A 20 -38.16 -4.25 21.71
N LEU A 21 -37.13 -4.07 20.89
CA LEU A 21 -35.95 -4.92 20.96
C LEU A 21 -34.74 -4.05 21.25
N ASP A 22 -34.03 -4.48 22.30
CA ASP A 22 -32.99 -3.78 23.03
C ASP A 22 -31.91 -3.14 22.18
N HIS A 23 -31.57 -1.92 22.59
CA HIS A 23 -30.24 -1.33 22.45
C HIS A 23 -29.20 -2.26 23.09
N ASP A 24 -28.62 -3.20 22.34
CA ASP A 24 -27.18 -3.48 22.42
C ASP A 24 -26.72 -4.46 21.32
N THR A 25 -26.33 -3.94 20.16
CA THR A 25 -25.47 -4.68 19.22
C THR A 25 -24.53 -3.72 18.49
N SER A 26 -23.80 -2.90 19.27
CA SER A 26 -22.47 -2.46 18.82
C SER A 26 -21.52 -3.65 18.92
N LYS A 27 -21.60 -4.58 17.96
CA LYS A 27 -20.53 -5.54 17.72
C LYS A 27 -19.53 -4.90 16.78
N THR A 28 -18.56 -4.27 17.41
CA THR A 28 -17.26 -3.82 16.91
C THR A 28 -16.72 -4.71 15.79
N ILE A 29 -16.97 -4.32 14.55
CA ILE A 29 -16.11 -4.71 13.43
C ILE A 29 -15.12 -3.55 13.28
N LEU A 30 -13.89 -3.78 13.76
CA LEU A 30 -12.70 -2.92 13.68
C LEU A 30 -12.47 -1.81 14.74
N GLY A 31 -13.44 -1.43 15.57
CA GLY A 31 -13.17 -0.55 16.72
C GLY A 31 -12.60 0.82 16.35
N ILE A 32 -13.10 1.40 15.26
CA ILE A 32 -12.63 2.69 14.74
C ILE A 32 -13.78 3.70 14.85
N ASP A 33 -13.69 4.61 15.82
CA ASP A 33 -14.48 5.84 15.83
C ASP A 33 -13.84 6.82 14.83
N VAL A 34 -14.53 7.12 13.74
CA VAL A 34 -14.13 8.19 12.81
C VAL A 34 -15.21 9.28 12.87
N ALA A 35 -14.92 10.38 13.54
CA ALA A 35 -15.70 11.60 13.44
C ALA A 35 -15.49 12.22 12.04
N LEU A 36 -16.56 12.35 11.27
CA LEU A 36 -16.52 12.83 9.88
C LEU A 36 -16.79 14.34 9.83
N ASP A 37 -15.77 15.18 10.07
CA ASP A 37 -15.86 16.63 9.84
C ASP A 37 -15.23 17.02 8.48
N GLY A 38 -16.00 17.73 7.67
CA GLY A 38 -15.86 17.83 6.20
C GLY A 38 -14.70 18.65 5.61
N ASP A 39 -13.47 18.56 6.11
CA ASP A 39 -12.35 19.27 5.48
C ASP A 39 -11.03 18.47 5.57
N GLY A 40 -10.52 17.96 4.44
CA GLY A 40 -9.16 17.42 4.19
C GLY A 40 -8.65 16.23 5.04
N GLY A 41 -8.81 16.26 6.37
CA GLY A 41 -8.30 15.28 7.33
C GLY A 41 -8.93 13.89 7.20
N ASN A 42 -10.18 13.81 6.72
CA ASN A 42 -10.89 12.53 6.60
C ASN A 42 -10.34 11.62 5.49
N ILE A 43 -9.80 12.19 4.41
CA ILE A 43 -9.28 11.40 3.29
C ILE A 43 -7.93 10.79 3.62
N SER A 44 -7.08 11.52 4.36
CA SER A 44 -5.82 10.96 4.84
C SER A 44 -6.03 9.77 5.78
N ALA A 45 -7.13 9.74 6.54
CA ALA A 45 -7.48 8.59 7.37
C ALA A 45 -7.81 7.37 6.51
N LEU A 46 -8.56 7.53 5.42
CA LEU A 46 -8.84 6.43 4.48
C LEU A 46 -7.58 5.89 3.81
N TYR A 47 -6.67 6.77 3.37
CA TYR A 47 -5.39 6.32 2.82
C TYR A 47 -4.58 5.52 3.84
N LYS A 48 -4.57 5.97 5.10
CA LYS A 48 -3.92 5.26 6.19
C LYS A 48 -4.55 3.89 6.42
N LEU A 49 -5.88 3.78 6.48
CA LEU A 49 -6.59 2.51 6.68
C LEU A 49 -6.32 1.50 5.55
N LEU A 50 -6.28 1.97 4.30
CA LEU A 50 -5.91 1.15 3.14
C LEU A 50 -4.48 0.63 3.27
N ASN A 51 -3.51 1.48 3.64
CA ASN A 51 -2.14 1.04 3.89
C ASN A 51 -2.04 0.06 5.08
N ASP A 52 -2.74 0.35 6.18
CA ASP A 52 -2.71 -0.47 7.39
C ASP A 52 -3.30 -1.87 7.14
N THR A 53 -4.28 -1.99 6.24
CA THR A 53 -4.82 -3.28 5.78
C THR A 53 -3.72 -4.12 5.13
N VAL A 54 -2.91 -3.51 4.25
CA VAL A 54 -1.80 -4.19 3.56
C VAL A 54 -0.69 -4.59 4.55
N ILE A 55 -0.38 -3.74 5.52
CA ILE A 55 0.62 -4.02 6.56
C ILE A 55 0.16 -5.14 7.49
N THR A 56 -1.11 -5.14 7.88
CA THR A 56 -1.69 -6.19 8.73
C THR A 56 -1.63 -7.54 8.03
N LEU A 57 -1.94 -7.58 6.73
CA LEU A 57 -1.77 -8.78 5.91
C LEU A 57 -0.31 -9.24 5.88
N LEU A 58 0.64 -8.35 5.57
CA LEU A 58 2.05 -8.70 5.53
C LEU A 58 2.56 -9.25 6.86
N THR A 59 2.13 -8.65 7.97
CA THR A 59 2.48 -9.10 9.33
C THR A 59 1.97 -10.52 9.58
N ALA A 60 0.70 -10.78 9.25
CA ALA A 60 0.11 -12.12 9.36
C ALA A 60 0.82 -13.15 8.46
N CYS A 61 1.25 -12.74 7.26
CA CYS A 61 2.04 -13.59 6.38
C CYS A 61 3.44 -13.88 6.95
N ASP A 62 4.13 -12.88 7.50
CA ASP A 62 5.45 -13.05 8.11
C ASP A 62 5.41 -14.00 9.31
N GLU A 63 4.35 -13.92 10.15
CA GLU A 63 4.16 -14.84 11.29
C GLU A 63 4.00 -16.30 10.88
N VAL A 64 3.41 -16.58 9.73
CA VAL A 64 3.20 -17.95 9.24
C VAL A 64 4.37 -18.45 8.38
N LEU A 65 4.84 -17.60 7.46
CA LEU A 65 5.75 -18.01 6.38
C LEU A 65 7.22 -17.90 6.77
N LEU A 66 7.56 -17.15 7.83
CA LEU A 66 8.93 -17.08 8.33
C LEU A 66 9.14 -18.09 9.47
N PRO A 67 10.26 -18.85 9.47
CA PRO A 67 10.48 -20.01 10.33
C PRO A 67 10.70 -19.72 11.83
N SER A 68 10.33 -18.53 12.32
CA SER A 68 10.66 -18.06 13.67
C SER A 68 9.80 -18.64 14.79
N ALA A 69 8.68 -19.30 14.47
CA ALA A 69 7.73 -19.82 15.48
C ALA A 69 7.83 -21.36 15.66
N PRO A 70 7.75 -21.87 16.91
CA PRO A 70 7.68 -23.31 17.19
C PRO A 70 6.44 -23.93 16.52
N GLU A 71 6.61 -25.11 15.92
CA GLU A 71 5.59 -25.76 15.06
C GLU A 71 4.22 -25.93 15.71
N HIS A 72 4.16 -25.99 17.04
CA HIS A 72 2.94 -26.30 17.80
C HIS A 72 2.08 -25.05 18.10
N SER A 73 2.47 -23.87 17.61
CA SER A 73 1.74 -22.60 17.76
C SER A 73 1.57 -21.86 16.43
N ARG A 74 1.89 -22.48 15.29
CA ARG A 74 1.75 -21.82 13.99
C ARG A 74 0.27 -21.58 13.68
N PRO A 75 -0.17 -20.33 13.48
CA PRO A 75 -1.55 -20.07 13.12
C PRO A 75 -1.87 -20.70 11.75
N SER A 76 -3.02 -21.35 11.67
CA SER A 76 -3.79 -21.41 10.42
C SER A 76 -4.35 -20.00 10.20
N ALA A 77 -4.28 -19.34 9.07
CA ALA A 77 -3.74 -19.66 7.78
C ALA A 77 -3.65 -18.31 7.02
N PRO A 78 -2.63 -18.08 6.19
CA PRO A 78 -2.58 -16.97 5.24
C PRO A 78 -3.90 -16.76 4.46
N PRO A 79 -4.69 -17.80 4.11
CA PRO A 79 -6.04 -17.66 3.56
C PRO A 79 -6.97 -16.70 4.30
N ALA A 80 -7.17 -16.86 5.62
CA ALA A 80 -8.12 -16.03 6.37
C ALA A 80 -7.66 -14.56 6.47
N ALA A 81 -6.35 -14.33 6.51
CA ALA A 81 -5.78 -12.99 6.43
C ALA A 81 -6.01 -12.37 5.04
N CYS A 82 -5.84 -13.15 3.97
CA CYS A 82 -6.12 -12.72 2.60
C CYS A 82 -7.60 -12.36 2.41
N GLU A 83 -8.54 -13.19 2.88
CA GLU A 83 -9.99 -12.90 2.81
C GLU A 83 -10.35 -11.57 3.50
N LYS A 84 -9.85 -11.37 4.72
CA LYS A 84 -10.08 -10.14 5.48
C LYS A 84 -9.47 -8.93 4.78
N ALA A 85 -8.21 -9.02 4.35
CA ALA A 85 -7.51 -7.92 3.71
C ALA A 85 -8.16 -7.55 2.37
N THR A 86 -8.51 -8.54 1.55
CA THR A 86 -9.24 -8.33 0.29
C THR A 86 -10.55 -7.61 0.53
N THR A 87 -11.39 -8.11 1.46
CA THR A 87 -12.70 -7.51 1.75
C THR A 87 -12.56 -6.07 2.25
N ALA A 88 -11.71 -5.85 3.27
CA ALA A 88 -11.51 -4.53 3.85
C ALA A 88 -10.95 -3.53 2.83
N TYR A 89 -9.97 -3.94 2.02
CA TYR A 89 -9.38 -3.06 1.02
C TYR A 89 -10.40 -2.67 -0.06
N HIS A 90 -11.19 -3.61 -0.59
CA HIS A 90 -12.19 -3.31 -1.62
C HIS A 90 -13.30 -2.38 -1.09
N GLN A 91 -13.77 -2.58 0.14
CA GLN A 91 -14.78 -1.73 0.75
C GLN A 91 -14.27 -0.32 1.04
N LEU A 92 -13.07 -0.19 1.63
CA LEU A 92 -12.44 1.11 1.88
C LEU A 92 -12.14 1.86 0.58
N PHE A 93 -11.69 1.13 -0.44
CA PHE A 93 -11.38 1.73 -1.73
C PHE A 93 -12.64 2.15 -2.49
N HIS A 94 -13.71 1.35 -2.43
CA HIS A 94 -15.03 1.74 -2.95
C HIS A 94 -15.52 3.03 -2.30
N LEU A 95 -15.45 3.13 -0.95
CA LEU A 95 -15.80 4.36 -0.24
C LEU A 95 -15.00 5.56 -0.75
N LEU A 96 -13.69 5.41 -0.93
CA LEU A 96 -12.82 6.47 -1.45
C LEU A 96 -13.23 6.91 -2.88
N VAL A 97 -13.58 5.96 -3.76
CA VAL A 97 -14.09 6.23 -5.11
C VAL A 97 -15.42 6.97 -5.05
N THR A 98 -16.37 6.52 -4.22
CA THR A 98 -17.68 7.16 -4.05
C THR A 98 -17.57 8.59 -3.51
N LEU A 99 -16.67 8.82 -2.54
CA LEU A 99 -16.39 10.16 -2.01
C LEU A 99 -15.85 11.09 -3.10
N THR A 100 -15.06 10.56 -4.03
CA THR A 100 -14.51 11.36 -5.14
C THR A 100 -15.59 11.83 -6.11
N ALA A 101 -16.69 11.08 -6.27
CA ALA A 101 -17.82 11.51 -7.09
C ALA A 101 -18.58 12.71 -6.49
N SER A 102 -18.68 12.76 -5.15
CA SER A 102 -19.32 13.88 -4.45
C SER A 102 -18.37 15.04 -4.16
N THR A 103 -17.06 14.78 -4.11
CA THR A 103 -16.02 15.76 -3.76
C THR A 103 -14.85 15.68 -4.75
N PRO A 104 -14.96 16.29 -5.96
CA PRO A 104 -13.94 16.19 -7.00
C PRO A 104 -12.55 16.72 -6.60
N THR A 105 -12.49 17.62 -5.61
CA THR A 105 -11.23 18.17 -5.08
C THR A 105 -10.29 17.09 -4.54
N ILE A 106 -10.81 15.95 -4.09
CA ILE A 106 -10.02 14.77 -3.68
C ILE A 106 -9.16 14.29 -4.85
N ARG A 107 -9.78 14.15 -6.03
CA ARG A 107 -9.09 13.69 -7.24
C ARG A 107 -8.08 14.70 -7.72
N THR A 108 -8.44 15.99 -7.71
CA THR A 108 -7.55 17.07 -8.11
C THR A 108 -6.32 17.12 -7.20
N ALA A 109 -6.50 16.99 -5.89
CA ALA A 109 -5.39 16.92 -4.94
C ALA A 109 -4.49 15.71 -5.19
N ALA A 110 -5.06 14.53 -5.44
CA ALA A 110 -4.31 13.32 -5.80
C ALA A 110 -3.50 13.50 -7.10
N LEU A 111 -4.12 14.06 -8.16
CA LEU A 111 -3.43 14.41 -9.41
C LEU A 111 -2.24 15.34 -9.17
N SER A 112 -2.46 16.42 -8.41
CA SER A 112 -1.42 17.40 -8.10
C SER A 112 -0.27 16.78 -7.31
N ALA A 113 -0.56 15.93 -6.32
CA ALA A 113 0.46 15.23 -5.53
C ALA A 113 1.31 14.29 -6.40
N ILE A 114 0.67 13.50 -7.28
CA ILE A 114 1.38 12.58 -8.18
C ILE A 114 2.22 13.34 -9.20
N ALA A 115 1.68 14.41 -9.78
CA ALA A 115 2.41 15.25 -10.73
C ALA A 115 3.63 15.92 -10.06
N ALA A 116 3.45 16.49 -8.88
CA ALA A 116 4.55 17.09 -8.11
C ALA A 116 5.65 16.04 -7.85
N PHE A 117 5.29 14.88 -7.29
CA PHE A 117 6.24 13.81 -7.00
C PHE A 117 6.99 13.31 -8.24
N ARG A 118 6.26 13.13 -9.36
CA ARG A 118 6.85 12.64 -10.61
C ARG A 118 7.80 13.66 -11.22
N ASP A 119 7.35 14.91 -11.34
CA ASP A 119 8.00 15.92 -12.17
C ASP A 119 9.07 16.73 -11.42
N ASP A 120 8.99 16.81 -10.08
CA ASP A 120 9.95 17.53 -9.24
C ASP A 120 10.59 16.63 -8.18
N GLN A 121 11.91 16.45 -8.27
CA GLN A 121 12.69 15.65 -7.34
C GLN A 121 12.69 16.22 -5.90
N GLU A 122 12.53 17.53 -5.73
CA GLU A 122 12.54 18.16 -4.40
C GLU A 122 11.27 17.83 -3.61
N THR A 123 10.15 17.59 -4.29
CA THR A 123 8.87 17.21 -3.64
C THR A 123 8.77 15.74 -3.27
N ARG A 124 9.72 14.89 -3.71
CA ARG A 124 9.77 13.46 -3.36
C ARG A 124 10.19 13.23 -1.91
N LYS A 125 10.70 14.25 -1.25
CA LYS A 125 11.24 14.17 0.11
C LYS A 125 10.13 13.92 1.13
N LYS A 126 10.51 13.37 2.29
CA LYS A 126 9.61 13.03 3.40
C LYS A 126 8.83 14.23 3.97
N ASP A 127 9.39 15.43 3.89
CA ASP A 127 8.73 16.67 4.32
C ASP A 127 7.54 17.07 3.43
N THR A 128 7.56 16.65 2.16
CA THR A 128 6.55 17.01 1.16
C THR A 128 5.64 15.82 0.83
N THR A 129 6.24 14.64 0.63
CA THR A 129 5.53 13.37 0.42
C THR A 129 5.86 12.43 1.59
N ALA A 130 5.16 12.56 2.71
CA ALA A 130 5.46 11.77 3.91
C ALA A 130 5.31 10.25 3.69
N ASP A 131 4.22 9.82 3.05
CA ASP A 131 3.87 8.40 2.89
C ASP A 131 3.87 7.99 1.40
N LEU A 132 4.71 7.03 1.02
CA LEU A 132 4.75 6.50 -0.35
C LEU A 132 3.56 5.58 -0.66
N GLY A 133 3.02 4.86 0.33
CA GLY A 133 1.80 4.07 0.18
C GLY A 133 0.58 4.95 -0.10
N HIS A 134 0.47 6.12 0.53
CA HIS A 134 -0.58 7.10 0.20
C HIS A 134 -0.50 7.52 -1.28
N LEU A 135 0.72 7.72 -1.81
CA LEU A 135 0.90 8.06 -3.21
C LEU A 135 0.43 6.94 -4.16
N LEU A 136 0.64 5.67 -3.79
CA LEU A 136 0.12 4.52 -4.56
C LEU A 136 -1.42 4.45 -4.51
N ILE A 137 -2.03 4.73 -3.36
CA ILE A 137 -3.48 4.79 -3.23
C ILE A 137 -4.07 5.95 -4.05
N GLN A 138 -3.42 7.11 -4.04
CA GLN A 138 -3.78 8.24 -4.89
C GLN A 138 -3.70 7.88 -6.38
N LEU A 139 -2.66 7.14 -6.79
CA LEU A 139 -2.53 6.64 -8.15
C LEU A 139 -3.68 5.69 -8.52
N ALA A 140 -3.98 4.73 -7.64
CA ALA A 140 -5.12 3.82 -7.83
C ALA A 140 -6.43 4.61 -7.97
N LEU A 141 -6.66 5.62 -7.14
CA LEU A 141 -7.86 6.44 -7.15
C LEU A 141 -8.03 7.22 -8.47
N VAL A 142 -6.97 7.92 -8.90
CA VAL A 142 -6.98 8.71 -10.14
C VAL A 142 -7.32 7.83 -11.34
N ASN A 143 -6.74 6.65 -11.40
CA ASN A 143 -6.94 5.70 -12.49
C ASN A 143 -8.31 5.02 -12.44
N ALA A 144 -8.78 4.59 -11.26
CA ALA A 144 -10.10 3.98 -11.09
C ALA A 144 -11.25 4.92 -11.46
N THR A 145 -11.05 6.22 -11.23
CA THR A 145 -12.01 7.27 -11.54
C THR A 145 -11.81 7.89 -12.92
N ALA A 146 -10.80 7.47 -13.69
CA ALA A 146 -10.58 8.05 -15.02
C ALA A 146 -11.75 7.73 -15.95
N ASP A 147 -12.30 8.76 -16.58
CA ASP A 147 -13.40 8.68 -17.53
C ASP A 147 -13.15 9.68 -18.67
N LYS A 148 -12.84 9.14 -19.85
CA LYS A 148 -12.55 9.92 -21.07
C LYS A 148 -13.80 10.60 -21.66
N HIS A 149 -14.99 10.19 -21.22
CA HIS A 149 -16.26 10.72 -21.68
C HIS A 149 -16.93 11.64 -20.65
N SER A 150 -16.30 11.87 -19.49
CA SER A 150 -16.81 12.79 -18.49
C SER A 150 -16.86 14.22 -19.03
N ASP A 151 -17.88 15.00 -18.64
CA ASP A 151 -17.92 16.44 -18.95
C ASP A 151 -16.86 17.23 -18.16
N ASP A 152 -16.37 16.67 -17.05
CA ASP A 152 -15.34 17.28 -16.21
C ASP A 152 -13.94 16.80 -16.63
N ALA A 153 -13.16 17.74 -17.17
CA ALA A 153 -11.80 17.52 -17.66
C ALA A 153 -10.82 17.01 -16.60
N THR A 154 -11.15 17.12 -15.30
CA THR A 154 -10.34 16.50 -14.25
C THR A 154 -10.31 14.99 -14.43
N PHE A 155 -11.44 14.35 -14.76
CA PHE A 155 -11.57 12.89 -14.86
C PHE A 155 -10.97 12.28 -16.13
N HIS A 156 -10.55 13.07 -17.12
CA HIS A 156 -10.07 12.53 -18.41
C HIS A 156 -8.74 11.78 -18.35
N ARG A 157 -7.93 12.00 -17.31
CA ARG A 157 -6.53 11.58 -17.27
C ARG A 157 -6.29 10.40 -16.35
N ASP A 158 -5.76 9.32 -16.92
CA ASP A 158 -5.03 8.29 -16.20
C ASP A 158 -3.53 8.66 -16.08
N ILE A 159 -2.84 8.00 -15.17
CA ILE A 159 -1.40 8.15 -14.97
C ILE A 159 -0.75 6.78 -15.17
N PRO A 160 0.15 6.64 -16.16
CA PRO A 160 0.84 5.39 -16.41
C PRO A 160 1.83 5.08 -15.28
N TRP A 161 1.90 3.80 -14.90
CA TRP A 161 2.90 3.33 -13.95
C TRP A 161 4.27 3.09 -14.62
N GLU A 162 4.30 2.37 -15.74
CA GLU A 162 5.49 1.69 -16.29
C GLU A 162 6.29 2.52 -17.31
N THR A 163 5.66 3.52 -17.94
CA THR A 163 6.29 4.23 -19.06
C THR A 163 7.52 5.02 -18.62
N SER A 164 8.35 5.47 -19.57
CA SER A 164 9.50 6.34 -19.29
C SER A 164 9.13 7.68 -18.61
N ARG A 165 7.84 8.06 -18.66
CA ARG A 165 7.25 9.18 -17.93
C ARG A 165 6.25 8.72 -16.86
N GLY A 166 6.31 7.45 -16.47
CA GLY A 166 5.48 6.84 -15.44
C GLY A 166 6.03 7.06 -14.04
N LEU A 167 5.28 6.58 -13.05
CA LEU A 167 5.62 6.78 -11.64
C LEU A 167 6.65 5.76 -11.11
N ALA A 168 6.81 4.59 -11.75
CA ALA A 168 7.62 3.48 -11.23
C ALA A 168 9.06 3.87 -10.91
N GLY A 169 9.74 4.56 -11.83
CA GLY A 169 11.14 4.99 -11.66
C GLY A 169 11.33 5.96 -10.48
N PRO A 170 10.68 7.14 -10.50
CA PRO A 170 10.70 8.09 -9.38
C PRO A 170 10.33 7.46 -8.04
N PHE A 171 9.31 6.59 -8.04
CA PHE A 171 8.82 5.93 -6.85
C PHE A 171 9.88 4.98 -6.26
N LEU A 172 10.41 4.06 -7.06
CA LEU A 172 11.41 3.09 -6.62
C LEU A 172 12.71 3.77 -6.18
N GLN A 173 13.11 4.84 -6.87
CA GLN A 173 14.27 5.61 -6.46
C GLN A 173 14.08 6.17 -5.04
N GLU A 174 12.95 6.83 -4.77
CA GLU A 174 12.68 7.39 -3.45
C GLU A 174 12.52 6.30 -2.37
N ALA A 175 11.83 5.21 -2.71
CA ALA A 175 11.69 4.02 -1.89
C ALA A 175 13.06 3.47 -1.42
N LEU A 176 14.01 3.31 -2.34
CA LEU A 176 15.37 2.84 -2.02
C LEU A 176 16.15 3.84 -1.18
N ILE A 177 16.02 5.14 -1.45
CA ILE A 177 16.66 6.21 -0.65
C ILE A 177 16.15 6.18 0.81
N ARG A 178 14.84 6.03 1.02
CA ARG A 178 14.25 5.91 2.37
C ARG A 178 14.68 4.64 3.07
N ASN A 179 14.69 3.53 2.34
CA ASN A 179 15.06 2.22 2.88
C ASN A 179 16.57 2.10 3.20
N ALA A 180 17.43 2.91 2.58
CA ALA A 180 18.87 2.90 2.83
C ALA A 180 19.23 3.09 4.33
N LYS A 181 18.39 3.82 5.08
CA LYS A 181 18.53 3.93 6.54
C LYS A 181 18.58 2.57 7.22
N TRP A 182 17.64 1.70 6.88
CA TRP A 182 17.51 0.39 7.50
C TRP A 182 18.63 -0.53 7.08
N VAL A 183 18.95 -0.54 5.80
CA VAL A 183 20.06 -1.33 5.24
C VAL A 183 21.37 -0.99 5.95
N VAL A 184 21.71 0.29 6.07
CA VAL A 184 22.94 0.76 6.73
C VAL A 184 22.91 0.50 8.24
N LEU A 185 21.74 0.57 8.88
CA LEU A 185 21.59 0.26 10.29
C LEU A 185 21.93 -1.21 10.60
N HIS A 186 21.55 -2.13 9.71
CA HIS A 186 21.86 -3.56 9.85
C HIS A 186 23.31 -3.88 9.48
N ASP A 187 23.80 -3.33 8.37
CA ASP A 187 25.20 -3.52 7.95
C ASP A 187 25.86 -2.18 7.62
N SER A 188 26.54 -1.62 8.62
CA SER A 188 27.29 -0.36 8.50
C SER A 188 28.47 -0.43 7.51
N SER A 189 28.92 -1.63 7.10
CA SER A 189 29.96 -1.75 6.07
C SER A 189 29.49 -1.25 4.71
N LEU A 190 28.17 -1.19 4.48
CA LEU A 190 27.58 -0.68 3.24
C LEU A 190 27.78 0.84 3.06
N GLU A 191 28.14 1.58 4.12
CA GLU A 191 28.54 2.99 4.02
C GLU A 191 29.84 3.18 3.23
N PHE A 192 30.68 2.15 3.12
CA PHE A 192 31.90 2.22 2.34
C PHE A 192 31.57 2.19 0.84
N MET A 193 31.93 3.23 0.09
CA MET A 193 31.62 3.35 -1.35
C MET A 193 32.70 2.68 -2.21
N GLU A 194 32.61 1.36 -2.34
CA GLU A 194 33.51 0.58 -3.19
C GLU A 194 33.36 0.89 -4.69
N SER A 195 34.46 0.77 -5.42
CA SER A 195 34.51 0.95 -6.87
C SER A 195 33.98 -0.27 -7.61
N GLY A 196 33.25 -0.04 -8.70
CA GLY A 196 32.75 -1.12 -9.56
C GLY A 196 31.53 -1.86 -8.99
N GLU A 197 31.34 -3.09 -9.48
CA GLU A 197 30.29 -4.00 -9.06
C GLU A 197 30.68 -4.72 -7.76
N SER A 198 29.70 -4.91 -6.87
CA SER A 198 29.88 -5.70 -5.66
C SER A 198 28.69 -6.63 -5.45
N ALA A 199 28.91 -7.93 -5.70
CA ALA A 199 27.91 -8.96 -5.45
C ALA A 199 27.50 -9.00 -3.96
N ARG A 200 28.47 -8.79 -3.05
CA ARG A 200 28.21 -8.68 -1.61
C ARG A 200 27.23 -7.56 -1.30
N ARG A 201 27.46 -6.33 -1.80
CA ARG A 201 26.55 -5.19 -1.57
C ARG A 201 25.14 -5.50 -2.05
N GLN A 202 25.03 -6.00 -3.29
CA GLN A 202 23.73 -6.31 -3.87
C GLN A 202 22.98 -7.34 -3.02
N HIS A 203 23.65 -8.42 -2.63
CA HIS A 203 23.07 -9.48 -1.80
C HIS A 203 22.68 -8.97 -0.41
N VAL A 204 23.60 -8.35 0.33
CA VAL A 204 23.35 -7.88 1.71
C VAL A 204 22.27 -6.79 1.72
N THR A 205 22.30 -5.85 0.77
CA THR A 205 21.26 -4.82 0.65
C THR A 205 19.91 -5.46 0.37
N PHE A 206 19.83 -6.46 -0.51
CA PHE A 206 18.59 -7.17 -0.81
C PHE A 206 18.03 -7.85 0.44
N GLN A 207 18.85 -8.64 1.13
CA GLN A 207 18.47 -9.36 2.35
C GLN A 207 17.90 -8.43 3.43
N HIS A 208 18.56 -7.30 3.70
CA HIS A 208 18.06 -6.32 4.67
C HIS A 208 16.90 -5.46 4.18
N SER A 209 16.60 -5.50 2.88
CA SER A 209 15.45 -4.80 2.29
C SER A 209 14.23 -5.70 2.15
N LEU A 210 14.34 -7.02 2.31
CA LEU A 210 13.27 -7.97 2.01
C LEU A 210 11.91 -7.62 2.62
N PRO A 211 11.78 -7.29 3.92
CA PRO A 211 10.48 -6.93 4.48
C PRO A 211 9.87 -5.69 3.82
N PHE A 212 10.70 -4.68 3.55
CA PHE A 212 10.29 -3.47 2.82
C PHE A 212 9.87 -3.78 1.38
N LEU A 213 10.65 -4.59 0.67
CA LEU A 213 10.40 -4.95 -0.72
C LEU A 213 9.11 -5.78 -0.84
N ARG A 214 8.81 -6.66 0.12
CA ARG A 214 7.53 -7.39 0.19
C ARG A 214 6.36 -6.45 0.39
N LEU A 215 6.45 -5.50 1.32
CA LEU A 215 5.41 -4.49 1.51
C LEU A 215 5.17 -3.70 0.21
N LEU A 216 6.25 -3.22 -0.40
CA LEU A 216 6.18 -2.44 -1.65
C LEU A 216 5.51 -3.25 -2.76
N MET A 217 5.93 -4.50 -2.97
CA MET A 217 5.33 -5.38 -3.98
C MET A 217 3.85 -5.64 -3.69
N LEU A 218 3.46 -5.85 -2.43
CA LEU A 218 2.08 -6.06 -2.03
C LEU A 218 1.23 -4.78 -2.23
N GLN A 219 1.75 -3.60 -1.89
CA GLN A 219 1.08 -2.32 -2.19
C GLN A 219 0.92 -2.11 -3.70
N CYS A 220 1.93 -2.43 -4.51
CA CYS A 220 1.82 -2.41 -5.96
C CYS A 220 0.76 -3.41 -6.45
N TYR A 221 0.67 -4.60 -5.85
CA TYR A 221 -0.40 -5.56 -6.17
C TYR A 221 -1.78 -4.95 -5.90
N PHE A 222 -2.06 -4.43 -4.72
CA PHE A 222 -3.37 -3.84 -4.41
C PHE A 222 -3.74 -2.64 -5.30
N THR A 223 -2.74 -1.94 -5.82
CA THR A 223 -2.94 -0.82 -6.76
C THR A 223 -3.29 -1.31 -8.17
N ARG A 224 -2.79 -2.46 -8.62
CA ARG A 224 -2.85 -2.90 -10.04
C ARG A 224 -4.23 -3.34 -10.55
N PRO A 225 -4.95 -4.28 -9.92
CA PRO A 225 -6.28 -4.68 -10.38
C PRO A 225 -7.22 -3.49 -10.47
N VAL A 226 -7.04 -2.52 -9.56
CA VAL A 226 -7.79 -1.26 -9.55
C VAL A 226 -7.53 -0.41 -10.80
N VAL A 227 -6.28 -0.36 -11.25
CA VAL A 227 -5.89 0.35 -12.48
C VAL A 227 -6.27 -0.41 -13.76
N GLU A 228 -6.24 -1.75 -13.72
CA GLU A 228 -6.34 -2.59 -14.94
C GLU A 228 -7.72 -3.21 -15.18
N LYS A 229 -8.49 -3.51 -14.13
CA LYS A 229 -9.72 -4.34 -14.21
C LYS A 229 -10.94 -3.71 -13.54
N TYR A 230 -10.76 -2.82 -12.58
CA TYR A 230 -11.85 -2.20 -11.82
C TYR A 230 -12.03 -0.74 -12.23
N THR A 231 -12.83 -0.52 -13.27
CA THR A 231 -13.35 0.81 -13.56
C THR A 231 -14.35 1.22 -12.47
N ARG A 232 -14.52 2.52 -12.24
CA ARG A 232 -15.56 3.09 -11.36
C ARG A 232 -16.91 2.36 -11.48
N ILE A 233 -17.34 2.09 -12.71
CA ILE A 233 -18.61 1.39 -13.01
C ILE A 233 -18.65 -0.01 -12.37
N LYS A 234 -17.56 -0.76 -12.42
CA LYS A 234 -17.49 -2.10 -11.84
C LYS A 234 -17.50 -2.02 -10.31
N ILE A 235 -16.69 -1.12 -9.75
CA ILE A 235 -16.61 -0.87 -8.31
C ILE A 235 -17.99 -0.51 -7.74
N GLU A 236 -18.71 0.39 -8.38
CA GLU A 236 -20.06 0.80 -7.97
C GLU A 236 -21.09 -0.33 -8.10
N ARG A 237 -21.03 -1.15 -9.16
CA ARG A 237 -21.93 -2.30 -9.34
C ARG A 237 -21.75 -3.36 -8.27
N GLU A 238 -20.51 -3.59 -7.85
CA GLU A 238 -20.15 -4.59 -6.85
C GLU A 238 -20.22 -4.03 -5.42
N LEU A 239 -20.54 -2.74 -5.24
CA LEU A 239 -20.65 -2.06 -3.94
C LEU A 239 -19.42 -2.25 -3.04
N GLY A 240 -18.24 -2.40 -3.64
CA GLY A 240 -16.99 -2.66 -2.92
C GLY A 240 -16.84 -4.08 -2.39
N PHE A 241 -17.67 -5.03 -2.80
CA PHE A 241 -17.44 -6.45 -2.54
C PHE A 241 -16.44 -7.01 -3.55
N PRO A 242 -15.45 -7.81 -3.09
CA PRO A 242 -14.53 -8.49 -3.99
C PRO A 242 -15.21 -9.64 -4.73
N THR A 243 -14.60 -10.11 -5.81
CA THR A 243 -15.01 -11.36 -6.49
C THR A 243 -14.73 -12.59 -5.61
N ASP A 244 -15.46 -13.68 -5.85
CA ASP A 244 -15.34 -14.93 -5.08
C ASP A 244 -13.90 -15.50 -5.08
N ASP A 245 -13.14 -15.27 -6.14
CA ASP A 245 -11.75 -15.73 -6.33
C ASP A 245 -10.68 -14.73 -5.86
N ALA A 246 -11.06 -13.54 -5.39
CA ALA A 246 -10.11 -12.47 -5.08
C ALA A 246 -9.17 -12.83 -3.92
N ALA A 247 -9.67 -13.52 -2.89
CA ALA A 247 -8.86 -13.96 -1.75
C ALA A 247 -7.85 -15.06 -2.14
N GLU A 248 -8.27 -16.02 -2.97
CA GLU A 248 -7.39 -17.06 -3.51
C GLU A 248 -6.32 -16.46 -4.44
N THR A 249 -6.72 -15.50 -5.27
CA THR A 249 -5.79 -14.74 -6.12
C THR A 249 -4.75 -14.01 -5.28
N LEU A 250 -5.18 -13.31 -4.22
CA LEU A 250 -4.26 -12.62 -3.31
C LEU A 250 -3.30 -13.61 -2.62
N LEU A 251 -3.78 -14.78 -2.21
CA LEU A 251 -2.93 -15.82 -1.62
C LEU A 251 -1.85 -16.30 -2.60
N CYS A 252 -2.22 -16.53 -3.86
CA CYS A 252 -1.26 -16.88 -4.92
C CYS A 252 -0.22 -15.78 -5.12
N GLU A 253 -0.63 -14.52 -5.03
CA GLU A 253 0.26 -13.36 -5.19
C GLU A 253 1.21 -13.17 -4.00
N VAL A 254 0.74 -13.40 -2.78
CA VAL A 254 1.60 -13.49 -1.60
C VAL A 254 2.67 -14.55 -1.80
N ALA A 255 2.31 -15.75 -2.26
CA ALA A 255 3.29 -16.81 -2.52
C ALA A 255 4.34 -16.38 -3.56
N LYS A 256 3.92 -15.71 -4.65
CA LYS A 256 4.86 -15.16 -5.65
C LYS A 256 5.80 -14.13 -5.03
N ILE A 257 5.28 -13.18 -4.25
CA ILE A 257 6.06 -12.14 -3.58
C ILE A 257 7.12 -12.73 -2.64
N TYR A 258 6.77 -13.77 -1.87
CA TYR A 258 7.71 -14.41 -0.95
C TYR A 258 8.79 -15.24 -1.67
N ASN A 259 8.54 -15.66 -2.91
CA ASN A 259 9.51 -16.36 -3.76
C ASN A 259 10.45 -15.42 -4.52
N VAL A 260 10.25 -14.09 -4.48
CA VAL A 260 11.17 -13.14 -5.09
C VAL A 260 12.47 -13.05 -4.28
N ASP A 261 13.59 -13.42 -4.90
CA ASP A 261 14.89 -13.57 -4.24
C ASP A 261 16.01 -12.70 -4.83
N SER A 262 15.67 -11.81 -5.78
CA SER A 262 16.65 -10.97 -6.48
C SER A 262 16.10 -9.57 -6.80
N TRP A 263 17.02 -8.61 -7.01
CA TRP A 263 16.69 -7.25 -7.46
C TRP A 263 15.94 -7.25 -8.79
N ARG A 264 16.37 -8.07 -9.74
CA ARG A 264 15.68 -8.23 -11.02
C ARG A 264 14.25 -8.71 -10.80
N GLY A 265 14.05 -9.75 -9.98
CA GLY A 265 12.71 -10.26 -9.65
C GLY A 265 11.81 -9.19 -9.03
N VAL A 266 12.36 -8.31 -8.18
CA VAL A 266 11.62 -7.15 -7.66
C VAL A 266 11.25 -6.18 -8.78
N PHE A 267 12.20 -5.77 -9.63
CA PHE A 267 11.95 -4.82 -10.72
C PHE A 267 10.95 -5.36 -11.74
N GLU A 268 11.01 -6.65 -12.06
CA GLU A 268 10.03 -7.35 -12.88
C GLU A 268 8.67 -7.39 -12.18
N TYR A 269 8.64 -7.79 -10.90
CA TYR A 269 7.39 -7.86 -10.15
C TYR A 269 6.72 -6.49 -10.13
N VAL A 270 7.44 -5.41 -9.82
CA VAL A 270 6.91 -4.03 -9.79
C VAL A 270 6.78 -3.40 -11.18
N ARG A 271 7.12 -4.10 -12.26
CA ARG A 271 7.06 -3.63 -13.66
C ARG A 271 7.83 -2.34 -13.92
N TYR A 272 9.04 -2.24 -13.37
CA TYR A 272 9.99 -1.20 -13.71
C TYR A 272 10.97 -1.72 -14.77
N GLU A 273 10.58 -1.60 -16.04
CA GLU A 273 11.29 -2.17 -17.20
C GLU A 273 12.78 -1.78 -17.24
N LYS A 274 13.07 -0.49 -16.99
CA LYS A 274 14.45 0.02 -16.98
C LYS A 274 15.29 -0.68 -15.91
N GLY A 275 14.72 -0.96 -14.74
CA GLY A 275 15.42 -1.66 -13.66
C GLY A 275 15.60 -3.14 -13.94
N ALA A 276 14.62 -3.79 -14.55
CA ALA A 276 14.70 -5.21 -14.92
C ALA A 276 15.86 -5.50 -15.90
N GLN A 277 16.21 -4.51 -16.72
CA GLN A 277 17.31 -4.58 -17.68
C GLN A 277 18.68 -4.24 -17.08
N TRP A 278 18.77 -3.83 -15.81
CA TRP A 278 20.04 -3.47 -15.21
C TRP A 278 20.96 -4.68 -15.04
N ASP A 279 22.24 -4.45 -15.30
CA ASP A 279 23.31 -5.34 -14.88
C ASP A 279 23.67 -5.13 -13.39
N GLY A 280 24.57 -5.95 -12.87
CA GLY A 280 25.00 -5.85 -11.48
C GLY A 280 25.74 -4.54 -11.16
N ARG A 281 26.42 -3.94 -12.14
CA ARG A 281 27.09 -2.65 -11.99
C ARG A 281 26.09 -1.51 -11.82
N GLN A 282 25.08 -1.44 -12.66
CA GLN A 282 24.00 -0.45 -12.60
C GLN A 282 23.20 -0.59 -11.30
N THR A 283 22.86 -1.83 -10.93
CA THR A 283 22.19 -2.11 -9.65
C THR A 283 23.04 -1.65 -8.47
N CYS A 284 24.31 -2.05 -8.42
CA CYS A 284 25.25 -1.62 -7.38
C CYS A 284 25.37 -0.08 -7.30
N GLN A 285 25.41 0.59 -8.45
CA GLN A 285 25.50 2.05 -8.53
C GLN A 285 24.27 2.73 -7.92
N VAL A 286 23.06 2.28 -8.27
CA VAL A 286 21.81 2.84 -7.73
C VAL A 286 21.70 2.63 -6.22
N LEU A 287 22.14 1.47 -5.71
CA LEU A 287 22.17 1.21 -4.27
C LEU A 287 23.15 2.14 -3.53
N LYS A 288 24.32 2.42 -4.11
CA LYS A 288 25.29 3.39 -3.56
C LYS A 288 24.73 4.80 -3.56
N GLU A 289 24.17 5.23 -4.68
CA GLU A 289 23.54 6.55 -4.81
C GLU A 289 22.39 6.72 -3.82
N SER A 290 21.59 5.67 -3.60
CA SER A 290 20.51 5.68 -2.61
C SER A 290 21.02 5.93 -1.19
N ILE A 291 22.14 5.31 -0.80
CA ILE A 291 22.78 5.56 0.49
C ILE A 291 23.32 7.00 0.56
N VAL A 292 24.06 7.47 -0.45
CA VAL A 292 24.60 8.84 -0.46
C VAL A 292 23.47 9.87 -0.33
N GLU A 293 22.41 9.70 -1.10
CA GLU A 293 21.28 10.61 -1.12
C GLU A 293 20.46 10.55 0.16
N SER A 294 20.30 9.37 0.75
CA SER A 294 19.68 9.18 2.06
C SER A 294 20.43 9.94 3.16
N GLY A 295 21.77 9.93 3.10
CA GLY A 295 22.61 10.71 4.00
C GLY A 295 22.50 12.22 3.76
N ARG A 296 22.48 12.66 2.49
CA ARG A 296 22.29 14.07 2.10
C ARG A 296 20.96 14.63 2.59
N ARG A 297 19.89 13.85 2.48
CA ARG A 297 18.53 14.21 2.93
C ARG A 297 18.30 14.04 4.42
N GLY A 298 19.27 13.50 5.16
CA GLY A 298 19.16 13.29 6.60
C GLY A 298 18.23 12.15 7.01
N TYR A 299 17.86 11.25 6.09
CA TYR A 299 17.04 10.08 6.42
C TYR A 299 17.79 9.09 7.32
N HIS A 300 19.12 9.06 7.22
CA HIS A 300 19.95 8.35 8.19
C HIS A 300 21.16 9.18 8.59
N VAL A 301 21.73 8.82 9.74
CA VAL A 301 22.96 9.40 10.27
C VAL A 301 24.06 8.36 10.11
N SER A 302 25.16 8.73 9.44
CA SER A 302 26.28 7.82 9.25
C SER A 302 26.79 7.25 10.57
N THR A 303 27.20 5.99 10.55
CA THR A 303 27.65 5.24 11.71
C THR A 303 28.86 5.92 12.37
N ARG A 304 29.73 6.54 11.57
CA ARG A 304 30.83 7.38 12.06
C ARG A 304 30.34 8.57 12.90
N ARG A 305 29.32 9.29 12.42
CA ARG A 305 28.71 10.42 13.14
C ARG A 305 27.93 9.93 14.37
N ARG A 306 27.27 8.77 14.28
CA ARG A 306 26.55 8.14 15.40
C ARG A 306 27.49 7.68 16.51
N ARG A 307 28.66 7.08 16.19
CA ARG A 307 29.69 6.72 17.19
C ARG A 307 30.23 7.96 17.92
N ARG A 308 30.43 9.08 17.19
CA ARG A 308 30.81 10.37 17.79
C ARG A 308 29.73 10.93 18.74
N ASN A 309 28.45 10.68 18.44
CA ASN A 309 27.33 11.14 19.26
C ASN A 309 27.00 10.19 20.43
N LYS A 310 27.15 8.87 20.26
CA LYS A 310 26.97 7.86 21.33
C LYS A 310 28.02 7.96 22.42
N ALA A 311 29.22 8.44 22.09
CA ALA A 311 30.21 8.82 23.10
C ALA A 311 29.71 9.94 24.05
N LYS A 312 28.51 10.52 23.81
CA LYS A 312 27.88 11.53 24.67
C LYS A 312 26.58 11.09 25.35
N VAL A 313 25.92 9.99 24.97
CA VAL A 313 24.61 9.59 25.56
C VAL A 313 24.43 8.07 25.50
N ALA A 314 24.13 7.46 26.65
CA ALA A 314 23.82 6.03 26.83
C ALA A 314 22.47 5.66 26.21
N GLN A 315 22.32 4.42 25.72
CA GLN A 315 21.26 4.04 24.78
C GLN A 315 20.34 2.92 25.30
N GLU A 316 19.05 3.03 24.99
CA GLU A 316 18.04 1.97 25.11
C GLU A 316 17.91 1.09 23.85
N PRO A 317 17.35 -0.14 23.96
CA PRO A 317 17.15 -1.07 22.85
C PRO A 317 15.89 -0.73 22.03
N PHE A 318 15.86 -1.16 20.77
CA PHE A 318 14.84 -0.80 19.77
C PHE A 318 14.18 -2.05 19.18
N GLU A 319 12.86 -2.16 19.27
CA GLU A 319 12.06 -3.25 18.70
C GLU A 319 11.65 -2.99 17.24
N PHE A 320 11.83 -4.00 16.39
CA PHE A 320 12.06 -3.84 14.95
C PHE A 320 10.81 -3.94 14.06
N SER A 321 9.91 -4.89 14.33
CA SER A 321 8.77 -5.20 13.43
C SER A 321 7.79 -4.03 13.32
N SER A 322 7.30 -3.52 14.45
CA SER A 322 6.36 -2.39 14.47
C SER A 322 7.00 -1.07 14.00
N SER A 323 8.30 -0.88 14.24
CA SER A 323 8.98 0.36 13.86
C SER A 323 9.38 0.43 12.39
N LEU A 324 9.64 -0.68 11.71
CA LEU A 324 9.97 -0.67 10.29
C LEU A 324 8.75 -0.25 9.47
N TYR A 325 7.60 -0.88 9.72
CA TYR A 325 6.36 -0.61 8.99
C TYR A 325 5.84 0.82 9.23
N SER A 326 5.86 1.28 10.49
CA SER A 326 5.46 2.66 10.83
C SER A 326 6.41 3.75 10.35
N TYR A 327 7.67 3.40 9.98
CA TYR A 327 8.62 4.34 9.39
C TYR A 327 8.52 4.42 7.87
N LEU A 328 8.11 3.33 7.21
CA LEU A 328 7.91 3.31 5.76
C LEU A 328 6.68 4.15 5.33
N GLN A 329 5.73 4.34 6.24
CA GLN A 329 4.58 5.23 6.09
C GLN A 329 4.85 6.69 6.50
N ARG A 330 5.93 6.97 7.24
CA ARG A 330 6.26 8.34 7.67
C ARG A 330 7.33 8.94 6.81
#